data_AF-A0A0B1TIY5-F1
#
_entry.id   AF-A0A0B1TIY5-F1
#
_cell.length_a   1.000
_cell.length_b   1.000
_cell.length_c   1.000
_cell.angle_alpha   90.00
_cell.angle_beta   90.00
_cell.angle_gamma   90.00
#
_symmetry.space_group_name_H-M   'P 1'
#
loop_
_entity.id
_entity.type
_entity.pdbx_description
1 polymer ?
#
loop_
_entity_poly.entity_id
_entity_poly.type
_entity_poly.pdbx_seq_one_letter_code
_entity_poly.pdbx_strand_id
1 'polypeptide(L)'
;MVRWLLRFCALLIPHFIVLADIIDNGLEGEPVIECGSDSLSIRFRTRAPFEGHIYVKGHYMYVSSWLNETPGCRTDASLENTANLTIGFTECDVLRQRSVGYIFFVFPHF
;
A
#
# COMPACT_ATOMS: atom_id res chain seq x y z
N MET A 1 -42.10 28.59 -20.67
CA MET A 1 -40.79 28.10 -21.13
C MET A 1 -39.80 27.81 -19.99
N VAL A 2 -39.73 28.63 -18.93
CA VAL A 2 -38.85 28.42 -17.75
C VAL A 2 -39.07 27.08 -17.01
N ARG A 3 -40.32 26.60 -16.90
CA ARG A 3 -40.64 25.32 -16.24
C ARG A 3 -40.09 24.09 -16.95
N TRP A 4 -39.82 24.17 -18.26
CA TRP A 4 -39.25 23.05 -19.03
C TRP A 4 -37.72 23.00 -18.88
N LEU A 5 -37.08 24.17 -18.83
CA LEU A 5 -35.64 24.32 -18.56
C LEU A 5 -35.27 23.84 -17.14
N LEU A 6 -36.09 24.18 -16.13
CA LEU A 6 -35.88 23.70 -14.75
C LEU A 6 -35.99 22.17 -14.62
N ARG A 7 -36.86 21.52 -15.40
CA ARG A 7 -36.99 20.06 -15.44
C ARG A 7 -35.82 19.39 -16.14
N PHE A 8 -35.28 20.00 -17.20
CA PHE A 8 -34.07 19.52 -17.86
C PHE A 8 -32.84 19.62 -16.95
N CYS A 9 -32.66 20.74 -16.24
CA CYS A 9 -31.58 20.87 -15.25
C CYS A 9 -31.73 19.84 -14.12
N ALA A 10 -32.95 19.59 -13.61
CA ALA A 10 -33.18 18.61 -12.55
C ALA A 10 -32.86 17.15 -12.95
N LEU A 11 -32.96 16.82 -14.24
CA LEU A 11 -32.63 15.49 -14.78
C LEU A 11 -31.13 15.30 -15.09
N LEU A 12 -30.36 16.38 -15.19
CA LEU A 12 -28.90 16.34 -15.39
C LEU A 12 -28.11 16.22 -14.07
N ILE A 13 -28.69 16.65 -12.95
CA ILE A 13 -28.08 16.59 -11.62
C ILE A 13 -27.76 15.14 -11.16
N PRO A 14 -28.60 14.10 -11.36
CA PRO A 14 -28.27 12.76 -10.89
C PRO A 14 -27.17 12.05 -11.71
N HIS A 15 -26.86 12.50 -12.94
CA HIS A 15 -25.79 11.89 -13.74
C HIS A 15 -24.39 12.23 -13.23
N PHE A 16 -24.23 13.33 -12.47
CA PHE A 16 -22.93 13.76 -11.95
C PHE A 16 -22.52 13.06 -10.64
N ILE A 17 -23.40 12.28 -10.01
CA ILE A 17 -23.17 11.74 -8.65
C ILE A 17 -22.38 10.41 -8.67
N VAL A 18 -22.17 9.78 -9.83
CA VAL A 18 -21.64 8.40 -9.94
C VAL A 18 -20.13 8.31 -10.22
N LEU A 19 -19.33 9.33 -9.87
CA LEU A 19 -17.85 9.30 -10.06
C LEU A 19 -17.04 9.16 -8.77
N ALA A 20 -17.71 8.95 -7.63
CA ALA A 20 -17.02 8.51 -6.42
C ALA A 20 -17.02 6.97 -6.40
N ASP A 21 -16.24 6.35 -7.27
CA ASP A 21 -15.90 4.95 -7.10
C ASP A 21 -15.15 4.85 -5.77
N ILE A 22 -15.69 4.02 -4.86
CA ILE A 22 -15.04 3.77 -3.59
C ILE A 22 -13.80 2.96 -3.95
N ILE A 23 -12.61 3.55 -3.83
CA ILE A 23 -11.32 2.88 -4.03
C ILE A 23 -11.07 1.89 -2.87
N ASP A 24 -12.02 1.00 -2.59
CA ASP A 24 -11.89 -0.08 -1.62
C ASP A 24 -11.30 -1.30 -2.33
N ASN A 25 -10.02 -1.18 -2.70
CA ASN A 25 -9.26 -2.30 -3.22
C ASN A 25 -8.57 -3.04 -2.07
N GLY A 26 -9.36 -3.82 -1.34
CA GLY A 26 -8.88 -4.63 -0.22
C GLY A 26 -7.91 -5.75 -0.64
N LEU A 27 -7.27 -6.35 0.36
CA LEU A 27 -6.44 -7.54 0.17
C LEU A 27 -7.30 -8.78 -0.13
N GLU A 28 -6.74 -9.66 -0.95
CA GLU A 28 -7.24 -11.02 -1.18
C GLU A 28 -6.47 -11.99 -0.26
N GLY A 29 -7.04 -12.25 0.93
CA GLY A 29 -6.40 -13.08 1.95
C GLY A 29 -5.31 -12.37 2.74
N GLU A 30 -4.48 -13.16 3.44
CA GLU A 30 -3.34 -12.65 4.19
C GLU A 30 -2.10 -12.51 3.31
N PRO A 31 -1.28 -11.46 3.50
CA PRO A 31 0.00 -11.36 2.83
C PRO A 31 0.92 -12.53 3.16
N VAL A 32 1.69 -12.98 2.17
CA VAL A 32 2.69 -14.03 2.38
C VAL A 32 4.00 -13.38 2.82
N ILE A 33 4.55 -13.86 3.93
CA ILE A 33 5.81 -13.37 4.49
C ILE A 33 6.89 -14.45 4.31
N GLU A 34 7.99 -14.08 3.68
CA GLU A 34 9.17 -14.92 3.48
C GLU A 34 10.36 -14.30 4.22
N CYS A 35 10.86 -14.98 5.25
CA CYS A 35 12.01 -14.53 6.04
C CYS A 35 13.31 -15.05 5.43
N GLY A 36 14.15 -14.14 4.93
CA GLY A 36 15.52 -14.42 4.52
C GLY A 36 16.51 -14.31 5.68
N SER A 37 17.81 -14.38 5.36
CA SER A 37 18.89 -14.25 6.35
C SER A 37 19.12 -12.82 6.83
N ASP A 38 18.87 -11.84 5.96
CA ASP A 38 19.17 -10.41 6.13
C ASP A 38 17.97 -9.48 5.90
N SER A 39 16.87 -10.03 5.39
CA SER A 39 15.69 -9.30 4.96
C SER A 39 14.43 -10.15 5.12
N LEU A 40 13.27 -9.50 5.09
CA LEU A 40 11.96 -10.15 4.94
C LEU A 40 11.30 -9.64 3.67
N SER A 41 10.62 -10.52 2.94
CA SER A 41 9.81 -10.16 1.79
C SER A 41 8.33 -10.39 2.09
N ILE A 42 7.49 -9.41 1.76
CA ILE A 42 6.05 -9.45 1.93
C ILE A 42 5.42 -9.37 0.56
N ARG A 43 4.58 -10.36 0.23
CA ARG A 43 3.83 -10.41 -1.01
C ARG A 43 2.34 -10.22 -0.74
N PHE A 44 1.78 -9.18 -1.36
CA PHE A 44 0.38 -8.80 -1.24
C PHE A 44 -0.39 -9.26 -2.48
N ARG A 45 -1.65 -9.64 -2.28
CA ARG A 45 -2.63 -9.79 -3.35
C ARG A 45 -3.80 -8.86 -3.09
N THR A 46 -4.24 -8.14 -4.12
CA THR A 46 -5.38 -7.23 -4.06
C THR A 46 -6.54 -7.78 -4.89
N ARG A 47 -7.78 -7.39 -4.55
CA ARG A 47 -8.99 -7.85 -5.26
C ARG A 47 -9.03 -7.37 -6.72
N ALA A 48 -8.46 -6.20 -6.98
CA ALA A 48 -8.34 -5.59 -8.30
C ALA A 48 -6.89 -5.12 -8.53
N PRO A 49 -6.49 -4.84 -9.78
CA PRO A 49 -5.17 -4.28 -10.05
C PRO A 49 -5.04 -2.91 -9.41
N PHE A 50 -3.86 -2.57 -8.90
CA PHE A 50 -3.62 -1.25 -8.34
C PHE A 50 -2.32 -0.62 -8.80
N GLU A 51 -2.38 0.69 -8.96
CA GLU A 51 -1.24 1.56 -9.17
C GLU A 51 -1.06 2.42 -7.92
N GLY A 52 0.15 2.48 -7.39
CA GLY A 52 0.41 3.25 -6.18
C GLY A 52 1.67 2.83 -5.47
N HIS A 53 1.72 3.07 -4.16
CA HIS A 53 2.91 2.88 -3.34
C HIS A 53 2.61 1.98 -2.16
N ILE A 54 3.49 1.03 -1.90
CA ILE A 54 3.47 0.18 -0.70
C ILE A 54 4.70 0.53 0.10
N TYR A 55 4.53 0.79 1.39
CA TYR A 55 5.61 1.28 2.21
C TYR A 55 5.42 0.94 3.69
N VAL A 56 6.53 0.95 4.42
CA VAL A 56 6.51 0.86 5.88
C VAL A 56 6.04 2.21 6.42
N LYS A 57 4.97 2.21 7.22
CA LYS A 57 4.41 3.41 7.86
C LYS A 57 5.52 4.18 8.59
N GLY A 58 5.61 5.49 8.35
CA GLY A 58 6.68 6.35 8.90
C GLY A 58 7.95 6.44 8.03
N HIS A 59 8.13 5.55 7.05
CA HIS A 59 9.32 5.48 6.21
C HIS A 59 9.05 5.76 4.72
N TYR A 60 7.92 6.40 4.37
CA TYR A 60 7.58 6.72 2.98
C TYR A 60 8.66 7.55 2.26
N MET A 61 9.25 8.50 2.99
CA MET A 61 10.27 9.44 2.48
C MET A 61 11.71 8.98 2.79
N TYR A 62 11.87 7.82 3.44
CA TYR A 62 13.19 7.25 3.65
C TYR A 62 13.66 6.72 2.28
N VAL A 63 14.17 7.63 1.46
CA VAL A 63 15.08 7.35 0.35
C VAL A 63 16.46 7.59 0.93
N SER A 64 17.37 6.63 0.83
CA SER A 64 18.72 6.82 1.34
C SER A 64 19.30 7.96 0.49
N SER A 65 19.61 9.09 1.10
CA SER A 65 20.07 10.28 0.36
C SER A 65 21.45 10.07 -0.31
N TRP A 66 22.06 8.91 -0.12
CA TRP A 66 23.44 8.60 -0.49
C TRP A 66 23.56 7.51 -1.56
N LEU A 67 22.56 6.65 -1.71
CA LEU A 67 22.45 5.69 -2.81
C LEU A 67 21.19 6.05 -3.58
N ASN A 68 21.25 6.13 -4.90
CA ASN A 68 20.11 6.41 -5.78
C ASN A 68 19.14 5.20 -5.85
N GLU A 69 18.86 4.61 -4.69
CA GLU A 69 18.07 3.42 -4.44
C GLU A 69 17.21 3.72 -3.22
N THR A 70 15.91 3.51 -3.36
CA THR A 70 14.98 3.52 -2.22
C THR A 70 15.41 2.37 -1.29
N PRO A 71 15.86 2.64 -0.05
CA PRO A 71 16.03 1.59 0.96
C PRO A 71 14.66 0.91 1.06
N GLY A 72 14.64 -0.40 1.29
CA GLY A 72 13.52 -1.31 0.98
C GLY A 72 12.20 -1.03 1.72
N CYS A 73 12.02 0.15 2.30
CA CYS A 73 10.85 0.66 2.98
C CYS A 73 9.73 1.11 2.03
N ARG A 74 9.98 1.23 0.73
CA ARG A 74 8.96 1.56 -0.27
C ARG A 74 9.20 0.80 -1.57
N THR A 75 8.10 0.40 -2.20
CA THR A 75 8.04 -0.11 -3.57
C THR A 75 6.82 0.49 -4.27
N ASP A 76 6.88 0.59 -5.59
CA ASP A 76 5.77 1.04 -6.41
C ASP A 76 5.04 -0.19 -6.99
N ALA A 77 3.72 -0.17 -6.96
CA ALA A 77 2.87 -1.21 -7.52
C ALA A 77 2.50 -0.88 -8.97
N SER A 78 2.57 -1.88 -9.85
CA SER A 78 2.58 -1.70 -11.31
C SER A 78 1.30 -2.17 -12.00
N LEU A 79 0.12 -1.66 -11.62
CA LEU A 79 -1.18 -2.02 -12.24
C LEU A 79 -1.44 -3.55 -12.27
N GLU A 80 -0.85 -4.26 -11.32
CA GLU A 80 -0.99 -5.70 -11.15
C GLU A 80 -1.78 -5.99 -9.88
N ASN A 81 -2.34 -7.20 -9.78
CA ASN A 81 -3.03 -7.66 -8.56
C ASN A 81 -2.05 -8.17 -7.50
N THR A 82 -0.76 -8.19 -7.80
CA THR A 82 0.29 -8.69 -6.92
C THR A 82 1.36 -7.63 -6.77
N ALA A 83 1.83 -7.45 -5.55
CA ALA A 83 2.95 -6.56 -5.29
C ALA A 83 3.82 -7.07 -4.15
N ASN A 84 5.09 -6.68 -4.17
CA ASN A 84 6.11 -7.20 -3.27
C ASN A 84 6.86 -6.06 -2.59
N LEU A 85 7.10 -6.20 -1.29
CA LEU A 85 7.93 -5.29 -0.48
C LEU A 85 8.99 -6.10 0.25
N THR A 86 10.27 -5.76 0.06
CA THR A 86 11.38 -6.44 0.73
C THR A 86 12.10 -5.45 1.62
N ILE A 87 12.19 -5.76 2.91
CA ILE A 87 12.72 -4.89 3.96
C ILE A 87 13.94 -5.55 4.59
N GLY A 88 15.08 -4.87 4.60
CA GLY A 88 16.27 -5.30 5.34
C GLY A 88 16.03 -5.24 6.86
N PHE A 89 16.57 -6.20 7.62
CA PHE A 89 16.44 -6.20 9.08
C PHE A 89 17.15 -5.04 9.79
N THR A 90 17.98 -4.29 9.07
CA THR A 90 18.66 -3.08 9.55
C THR A 90 18.02 -1.79 9.02
N GLU A 91 16.89 -1.91 8.32
CA GLU A 91 16.19 -0.79 7.67
C GLU A 91 14.80 -0.58 8.28
N CYS A 92 14.16 0.54 7.93
CA CYS A 92 12.76 0.84 8.28
C CYS A 92 12.41 0.68 9.77
N ASP A 93 13.37 0.97 10.64
CA ASP A 93 13.29 0.82 12.11
C ASP A 93 12.79 -0.56 12.58
N VAL A 94 13.10 -1.61 11.83
CA VAL A 94 12.81 -3.00 12.23
C VAL A 94 13.63 -3.35 13.47
N LEU A 95 12.95 -3.71 14.56
CA LEU A 95 13.58 -4.18 15.79
C LEU A 95 13.65 -5.70 15.80
N ARG A 96 14.85 -6.24 16.01
CA ARG A 96 15.06 -7.66 16.23
C ARG A 96 14.97 -7.98 17.73
N GLN A 97 13.91 -8.67 18.13
CA GLN A 97 13.76 -9.18 19.49
C GLN A 97 14.10 -10.67 19.54
N ARG A 98 14.80 -11.09 20.59
CA ARG A 98 15.09 -12.50 20.84
C ARG A 98 14.41 -12.93 22.13
N SER A 99 13.98 -14.18 22.17
CA SER A 99 13.60 -14.85 23.40
C SER A 99 13.89 -16.34 23.27
N VAL A 100 13.58 -17.11 24.29
CA VAL A 100 14.00 -18.51 24.43
C VAL A 100 13.37 -19.35 23.31
N GLY A 101 14.17 -19.65 22.29
CA GLY A 101 13.77 -20.48 21.15
C GLY A 101 13.18 -19.72 19.96
N TYR A 102 13.02 -18.40 20.03
CA TYR A 102 12.40 -17.62 18.96
C TYR A 102 13.05 -16.24 18.75
N ILE A 103 13.05 -15.80 17.50
CA ILE A 103 13.45 -14.46 17.08
C ILE A 103 12.24 -13.82 16.44
N PHE A 104 11.86 -12.64 16.91
CA PHE A 104 10.78 -11.84 16.36
C PHE A 104 11.33 -10.56 15.74
N PHE A 105 10.65 -10.10 14.70
CA PHE A 105 10.85 -8.79 14.11
C PHE A 105 9.65 -7.93 14.49
N VAL A 106 9.91 -6.77 15.08
CA VAL A 106 8.89 -5.85 15.60
C VAL A 106 9.05 -4.52 14.88
N PHE A 107 7.95 -3.98 14.40
CA PHE A 107 7.88 -2.63 13.87
C PHE A 107 7.30 -1.72 14.97
N PRO A 108 8.12 -0.87 15.62
CA PRO A 108 7.76 -0.22 16.89
C PRO A 108 6.71 0.90 16.77
N HIS A 109 6.45 1.42 15.57
CA HIS A 109 5.56 2.57 15.34
C HIS A 109 4.14 2.21 14.88
N PHE A 110 3.68 0.99 15.17
CA PHE A 110 2.29 0.58 14.96
C PHE A 110 1.37 0.99 16.11
#